data_AF-A0A925MMV3-F1
#
_entry.id   AF-A0A925MMV3-F1
#
_cell.length_a   1.000
_cell.length_b   1.000
_cell.length_c   1.000
_cell.angle_alpha   90.00
_cell.angle_beta   90.00
_cell.angle_gamma   90.00
#
_symmetry.space_group_name_H-M   'P 1'
#
loop_
_entity.id
_entity.type
_entity.pdbx_description
1 polymer ?
#
loop_
_entity_poly.entity_id
_entity_poly.type
_entity_poly.pdbx_seq_one_letter_code
_entity_poly.pdbx_strand_id
1 'polypeptide(L)'
;MARKNVFIKATVVLLLVWSCVWVVRAYAGSRKITAERVNREVVAANFADWSAEKSPPDAAEAQRRDKELRKIATLVNGLDFQEREKNRENRTGETFFRKLAPDEKGLFIDLTIMESMGRFMESLDAMKPEQRKKFVEQGLKEISDGRTGEEMARADELDSDLLNKISQEGMKAYFEKSSADTKLDLAPLMEAMNETMQGLRGSEFGPQR
;
A
#
# COMPACT_ATOMS: atom_id res chain seq x y z
N MET A 1 54.52 21.67 17.97
CA MET A 1 53.19 22.32 17.83
C MET A 1 52.42 21.91 16.57
N ALA A 2 53.07 21.72 15.41
CA ALA A 2 52.39 21.37 14.14
C ALA A 2 51.52 20.09 14.18
N ARG A 3 51.98 19.01 14.84
CA ARG A 3 51.21 17.75 14.94
C ARG A 3 49.86 17.92 15.65
N LYS A 4 49.79 18.69 16.75
CA LYS A 4 48.53 18.97 17.46
C LYS A 4 47.52 19.68 16.56
N ASN A 5 47.96 20.64 15.75
CA ASN A 5 47.08 21.35 14.82
C ASN A 5 46.55 20.45 13.70
N VAL A 6 47.35 19.48 13.23
CA VAL A 6 46.90 18.50 12.22
C VAL A 6 45.85 17.55 12.81
N PHE A 7 46.06 17.05 14.04
CA PHE A 7 45.07 16.22 14.71
C PHE A 7 43.77 16.98 14.97
N ILE A 8 43.82 18.22 15.45
CA ILE A 8 42.62 19.04 15.67
C ILE A 8 41.86 19.26 14.35
N LYS A 9 42.57 19.60 13.26
CA LYS A 9 41.94 19.77 11.94
C LYS A 9 41.31 18.47 11.43
N ALA A 10 41.99 17.33 11.58
CA ALA A 10 41.46 16.03 11.19
C ALA A 10 40.20 15.67 11.98
N THR A 11 40.20 15.88 13.30
CA THR A 11 39.01 15.65 14.15
C THR A 11 37.85 16.56 13.75
N VAL A 12 38.12 17.84 13.46
CA VAL A 12 37.07 18.78 13.01
C VAL A 12 36.46 18.36 11.68
N VAL A 13 37.28 17.97 10.70
CA VAL A 13 36.79 17.46 9.41
C VAL A 13 35.96 16.19 9.61
N LEU A 14 36.42 15.27 10.46
CA LEU A 14 35.70 14.03 10.76
C LEU A 14 34.32 14.33 11.39
N LEU A 15 34.26 15.26 12.35
CA LEU A 15 33.01 15.68 12.97
C LEU A 15 32.06 16.36 11.98
N LEU A 16 32.58 17.19 11.07
CA LEU A 16 31.78 17.81 10.02
C LEU A 16 31.17 16.77 9.07
N VAL A 17 31.97 15.79 8.64
CA VAL A 17 31.50 14.70 7.78
C VAL A 17 30.41 13.90 8.48
N TRP A 18 30.64 13.50 9.74
CA TRP A 18 29.65 12.75 10.52
C TRP A 18 28.37 13.55 10.80
N SER A 19 28.49 14.85 11.07
CA SER A 19 27.34 15.74 11.22
C SER A 19 26.54 15.81 9.92
N CYS A 20 27.20 15.93 8.77
CA CYS A 20 26.55 15.96 7.46
C CYS A 20 25.82 14.63 7.17
N VAL A 21 26.47 13.49 7.43
CA VAL A 21 25.84 12.16 7.32
C VAL A 21 24.62 12.04 8.23
N TRP A 22 24.72 12.52 9.47
CA TRP A 22 23.62 12.47 10.43
C TRP A 22 22.43 13.34 9.99
N VAL A 23 22.69 14.55 9.49
CA VAL A 23 21.67 15.46 8.94
C VAL A 23 20.98 14.83 7.72
N VAL A 24 21.74 14.28 6.78
CA VAL A 24 21.17 13.60 5.60
C VAL A 24 20.35 12.38 6.02
N ARG A 25 20.84 11.58 6.96
CA ARG A 25 20.12 10.39 7.46
C ARG A 25 18.84 10.78 8.20
N ALA A 26 18.88 11.82 9.04
CA ALA A 26 17.71 12.33 9.75
C ALA A 26 16.67 12.90 8.77
N TYR A 27 17.12 13.60 7.73
CA TYR A 27 16.27 14.12 6.67
C TYR A 27 15.63 13.01 5.82
N ALA A 28 16.41 11.99 5.44
CA ALA A 28 15.90 10.82 4.74
C ALA A 28 14.91 10.03 5.60
N GLY A 29 15.19 9.90 6.90
CA GLY A 29 14.31 9.24 7.87
C GLY A 29 13.00 9.99 8.08
N SER A 30 13.02 11.33 8.15
CA SER A 30 11.81 12.14 8.32
C SER A 30 10.90 12.14 7.08
N ARG A 31 11.43 11.75 5.91
CA ARG A 31 10.65 11.54 4.70
C ARG A 31 10.02 10.15 4.59
N LYS A 32 10.46 9.17 5.39
CA LYS A 32 9.80 7.85 5.40
C LYS A 32 8.36 8.00 5.88
N ILE A 33 7.43 7.47 5.11
CA ILE A 33 6.03 7.37 5.49
C ILE A 33 5.88 6.05 6.24
N THR A 34 5.31 6.10 7.44
CA THR A 34 5.16 4.93 8.34
C THR A 34 3.70 4.67 8.65
N ALA A 35 3.37 3.45 9.06
CA ALA A 35 2.03 3.06 9.48
C ALA A 35 1.51 3.97 10.61
N GLU A 36 2.35 4.33 11.57
CA GLU A 36 1.96 5.21 12.68
C GLU A 36 1.62 6.62 12.21
N ARG A 37 2.30 7.10 11.16
CA ARG A 37 1.97 8.40 10.55
C ARG A 37 0.61 8.35 9.86
N VAL A 38 0.30 7.28 9.13
CA VAL A 38 -1.03 7.08 8.52
C VAL A 38 -2.09 7.03 9.60
N ASN A 39 -1.91 6.23 10.64
CA ASN A 39 -2.86 6.11 11.74
C ASN A 39 -3.12 7.43 12.44
N ARG A 40 -2.06 8.19 12.74
CA ARG A 40 -2.19 9.52 13.36
C ARG A 40 -3.02 10.47 12.52
N GLU A 41 -2.84 10.45 11.20
CA GLU A 41 -3.58 11.31 10.27
C GLU A 41 -5.04 10.86 10.14
N VAL A 42 -5.31 9.55 10.09
CA VAL A 42 -6.66 8.98 10.14
C VAL A 42 -7.39 9.39 11.42
N VAL A 43 -6.73 9.29 12.57
CA VAL A 43 -7.31 9.68 13.86
C VAL A 43 -7.54 11.19 13.93
N ALA A 44 -6.56 11.99 13.50
CA ALA A 44 -6.67 13.46 13.50
C ALA A 44 -7.79 13.96 12.58
N ALA A 45 -8.03 13.28 11.47
CA ALA A 45 -9.09 13.61 10.53
C ALA A 45 -10.50 13.41 11.10
N ASN A 46 -10.63 12.56 12.14
CA ASN A 46 -11.83 12.33 12.94
C ASN A 46 -13.12 12.20 12.11
N PHE A 47 -13.11 11.25 11.16
CA PHE A 47 -14.24 11.01 10.28
C PHE A 47 -15.43 10.47 11.08
N ALA A 48 -16.57 11.16 10.98
CA ALA A 48 -17.86 10.63 11.39
C ALA A 48 -18.25 9.43 10.51
N ASP A 49 -19.02 8.51 11.09
CA ASP A 49 -19.53 7.33 10.37
C ASP A 49 -20.67 7.74 9.44
N TRP A 50 -20.40 7.71 8.14
CA TRP A 50 -21.34 8.00 7.07
C TRP A 50 -21.53 6.79 6.15
N SER A 51 -21.22 5.59 6.65
CA SER A 51 -21.36 4.34 5.90
C SER A 51 -22.77 4.10 5.34
N ALA A 52 -23.79 4.62 6.03
CA ALA A 52 -25.21 4.53 5.64
C ALA A 52 -25.70 5.74 4.82
N GLU A 53 -24.93 6.82 4.74
CA GLU A 53 -25.31 8.05 4.06
C GLU A 53 -24.81 8.00 2.61
N LYS A 54 -25.66 8.38 1.65
CA LYS A 54 -25.25 8.40 0.23
C LYS A 54 -24.21 9.48 -0.07
N SER A 55 -24.22 10.58 0.68
CA SER A 55 -23.35 11.72 0.48
C SER A 55 -23.22 12.55 1.76
N PRO A 56 -22.13 13.33 1.91
CA PRO A 56 -21.95 14.25 3.02
C PRO A 56 -23.15 15.20 3.21
N PRO A 57 -23.66 15.40 4.44
CA PRO A 57 -24.81 16.25 4.71
C PRO A 57 -24.54 17.76 4.55
N ASP A 58 -23.28 18.18 4.62
CA ASP A 58 -22.85 19.57 4.50
C ASP A 58 -21.72 19.74 3.48
N ALA A 59 -21.77 20.79 2.67
CA ALA A 59 -20.81 21.03 1.60
C ALA A 59 -19.42 21.43 2.11
N ALA A 60 -19.33 22.16 3.22
CA ALA A 60 -18.04 22.52 3.81
C ALA A 60 -17.38 21.28 4.44
N GLU A 61 -18.15 20.44 5.10
CA GLU A 61 -17.67 19.17 5.64
C GLU A 61 -17.29 18.17 4.53
N ALA A 62 -18.05 18.11 3.44
CA ALA A 62 -17.70 17.32 2.24
C ALA A 62 -16.33 17.70 1.70
N GLN A 63 -16.08 19.01 1.56
CA GLN A 63 -14.81 19.52 1.04
C GLN A 63 -13.65 19.25 2.01
N ARG A 64 -13.88 19.37 3.32
CA ARG A 64 -12.88 19.01 4.34
C ARG A 64 -12.51 17.53 4.22
N ARG A 65 -13.51 16.65 4.12
CA ARG A 65 -13.29 15.20 4.04
C ARG A 65 -12.62 14.78 2.74
N ASP A 66 -12.99 15.34 1.58
CA ASP A 66 -12.26 15.08 0.32
C ASP A 66 -10.77 15.41 0.46
N LYS A 67 -10.44 16.56 1.05
CA LYS A 67 -9.05 16.99 1.26
C LYS A 67 -8.28 16.04 2.16
N GLU A 68 -8.85 15.67 3.31
CA GLU A 68 -8.22 14.73 4.24
C GLU A 68 -8.11 13.32 3.65
N LEU A 69 -9.12 12.87 2.90
CA LEU A 69 -9.13 11.58 2.23
C LEU A 69 -7.98 11.47 1.21
N ARG A 70 -7.80 12.49 0.38
CA ARG A 70 -6.67 12.56 -0.58
C ARG A 70 -5.32 12.57 0.12
N LYS A 71 -5.20 13.29 1.23
CA LYS A 71 -3.99 13.33 2.05
C LYS A 71 -3.66 11.94 2.62
N ILE A 72 -4.64 11.26 3.19
CA ILE A 72 -4.49 9.90 3.73
C ILE A 72 -4.14 8.92 2.60
N ALA A 73 -4.83 8.99 1.46
CA ALA A 73 -4.52 8.15 0.30
C ALA A 73 -3.07 8.31 -0.19
N THR A 74 -2.59 9.56 -0.26
CA THR A 74 -1.19 9.87 -0.60
C THR A 74 -0.20 9.21 0.37
N LEU A 75 -0.51 9.23 1.67
CA LEU A 75 0.33 8.60 2.68
C LEU A 75 0.30 7.07 2.55
N VAL A 76 -0.88 6.48 2.36
CA VAL A 76 -1.03 5.03 2.18
C VAL A 76 -0.24 4.54 0.95
N ASN A 77 -0.29 5.26 -0.17
CA ASN A 77 0.48 4.91 -1.36
C ASN A 77 1.98 4.97 -1.17
N GLY A 78 2.44 5.91 -0.32
CA GLY A 78 3.84 6.10 -0.01
C GLY A 78 4.40 5.16 1.06
N LEU A 79 3.57 4.30 1.66
CA LEU A 79 4.06 3.23 2.55
C LEU A 79 4.87 2.21 1.74
N ASP A 80 6.01 1.80 2.27
CA ASP A 80 6.73 0.62 1.78
C ASP A 80 6.03 -0.67 2.24
N PHE A 81 6.47 -1.83 1.71
CA PHE A 81 5.82 -3.11 1.96
C PHE A 81 5.70 -3.44 3.46
N GLN A 82 6.79 -3.31 4.22
CA GLN A 82 6.80 -3.60 5.65
C GLN A 82 5.86 -2.68 6.42
N GLU A 83 5.83 -1.40 6.06
CA GLU A 83 4.93 -0.43 6.68
C GLU A 83 3.47 -0.64 6.27
N ARG A 84 3.19 -1.16 5.08
CA ARG A 84 1.82 -1.55 4.66
C ARG A 84 1.31 -2.77 5.42
N GLU A 85 2.16 -3.76 5.66
CA GLU A 85 1.81 -4.94 6.46
C GLU A 85 1.43 -4.52 7.89
N LYS A 86 2.28 -3.74 8.56
CA LYS A 86 1.95 -3.13 9.86
C LYS A 86 0.68 -2.28 9.82
N ASN A 87 0.46 -1.56 8.72
CA ASN A 87 -0.73 -0.75 8.54
C ASN A 87 -2.02 -1.60 8.44
N ARG A 88 -1.93 -2.85 7.98
CA ARG A 88 -3.05 -3.79 7.95
C ARG A 88 -3.30 -4.42 9.31
N GLU A 89 -2.26 -4.88 9.99
CA GLU A 89 -2.36 -5.53 11.31
C GLU A 89 -3.10 -4.66 12.34
N ASN A 90 -2.90 -3.34 12.26
CA ASN A 90 -3.50 -2.40 13.20
C ASN A 90 -5.02 -2.16 13.00
N ARG A 91 -5.63 -2.69 11.92
CA ARG A 91 -7.05 -2.56 11.52
C ARG A 91 -7.61 -1.13 11.49
N THR A 92 -6.77 -0.12 11.61
CA THR A 92 -7.16 1.29 11.66
C THR A 92 -7.62 1.75 10.29
N GLY A 93 -6.92 1.30 9.23
CA GLY A 93 -7.33 1.54 7.85
C GLY A 93 -8.69 0.92 7.51
N GLU A 94 -8.96 -0.31 7.96
CA GLU A 94 -10.25 -0.98 7.77
C GLU A 94 -11.39 -0.24 8.48
N THR A 95 -11.16 0.14 9.74
CA THR A 95 -12.15 0.89 10.54
C THR A 95 -12.44 2.27 9.93
N PHE A 96 -11.41 2.95 9.44
CA PHE A 96 -11.54 4.22 8.73
C PHE A 96 -12.35 4.06 7.46
N PHE A 97 -11.98 3.08 6.62
CA PHE A 97 -12.65 2.81 5.35
C PHE A 97 -14.14 2.50 5.54
N ARG A 98 -14.49 1.74 6.59
CA ARG A 98 -15.88 1.41 6.89
C ARG A 98 -16.75 2.63 7.18
N LYS A 99 -16.20 3.69 7.76
CA LYS A 99 -16.91 4.94 8.08
C LYS A 99 -17.15 5.85 6.87
N LEU A 100 -16.47 5.59 5.75
CA LEU A 100 -16.59 6.39 4.54
C LEU A 100 -17.96 6.18 3.90
N ALA A 101 -18.50 7.27 3.34
CA ALA A 101 -19.67 7.20 2.48
C ALA A 101 -19.33 6.43 1.17
N PRO A 102 -20.32 5.88 0.45
CA PRO A 102 -20.08 5.06 -0.74
C PRO A 102 -19.26 5.75 -1.83
N ASP A 103 -19.44 7.06 -2.02
CA ASP A 103 -18.68 7.89 -2.95
C ASP A 103 -17.22 8.09 -2.49
N GLU A 104 -17.01 8.36 -1.21
CA GLU A 104 -15.69 8.47 -0.59
C GLU A 104 -14.91 7.16 -0.65
N LYS A 105 -15.58 6.02 -0.45
CA LYS A 105 -14.96 4.69 -0.60
C LYS A 105 -14.43 4.50 -2.02
N GLY A 106 -15.22 4.85 -3.03
CA GLY A 106 -14.82 4.79 -4.43
C GLY A 106 -13.58 5.65 -4.69
N LEU A 107 -13.64 6.92 -4.29
CA LEU A 107 -12.52 7.86 -4.44
C LEU A 107 -11.25 7.37 -3.74
N PHE A 108 -11.36 6.84 -2.52
CA PHE A 108 -10.22 6.32 -1.77
C PHE A 108 -9.56 5.14 -2.49
N ILE A 109 -10.35 4.23 -3.06
CA ILE A 109 -9.83 3.10 -3.82
C ILE A 109 -9.14 3.55 -5.10
N ASP A 110 -9.74 4.48 -5.84
CA ASP A 110 -9.16 4.99 -7.08
C ASP A 110 -7.81 5.65 -6.80
N LEU A 111 -7.74 6.44 -5.73
CA LEU A 111 -6.51 7.11 -5.31
C LEU A 111 -5.47 6.14 -4.76
N THR A 112 -5.85 5.03 -4.13
CA THR A 112 -4.87 4.13 -3.51
C THR A 112 -4.48 2.97 -4.40
N ILE A 113 -5.45 2.20 -4.85
CA ILE A 113 -5.22 0.93 -5.54
C ILE A 113 -5.03 1.17 -7.04
N MET A 114 -5.89 1.95 -7.70
CA MET A 114 -5.75 2.15 -9.15
C MET A 114 -4.48 2.92 -9.51
N GLU A 115 -4.11 3.94 -8.73
CA GLU A 115 -2.88 4.71 -8.96
C GLU A 115 -1.62 3.83 -8.77
N SER A 116 -1.58 3.03 -7.71
CA SER A 116 -0.39 2.22 -7.39
C SER A 116 -0.28 0.94 -8.22
N MET A 117 -1.40 0.33 -8.61
CA MET A 117 -1.44 -1.00 -9.24
C MET A 117 -1.92 -0.97 -10.70
N GLY A 118 -2.30 0.19 -11.26
CA GLY A 118 -2.84 0.30 -12.63
C GLY A 118 -1.96 -0.33 -13.71
N ARG A 119 -0.66 -0.02 -13.69
CA ARG A 119 0.32 -0.62 -14.64
C ARG A 119 0.50 -2.13 -14.45
N PHE A 120 0.33 -2.62 -13.24
CA PHE A 120 0.40 -4.03 -12.94
C PHE A 120 -0.83 -4.77 -13.47
N MET A 121 -2.04 -4.22 -13.24
CA MET A 121 -3.28 -4.76 -13.80
C MET A 121 -3.24 -4.80 -15.33
N GLU A 122 -2.73 -3.75 -15.98
CA GLU A 122 -2.54 -3.73 -17.44
C GLU A 122 -1.56 -4.81 -17.92
N SER A 123 -0.50 -5.08 -17.15
CA SER A 123 0.46 -6.14 -17.46
C SER A 123 -0.16 -7.53 -17.29
N LEU A 124 -1.02 -7.73 -16.29
CA LEU A 124 -1.79 -8.97 -16.11
C LEU A 124 -2.78 -9.18 -17.24
N ASP A 125 -3.45 -8.12 -17.67
CA ASP A 125 -4.47 -8.18 -18.71
C ASP A 125 -3.88 -8.42 -20.10
N ALA A 126 -2.64 -7.99 -20.34
CA ALA A 126 -1.90 -8.30 -21.56
C ALA A 126 -1.50 -9.79 -21.70
N MET A 127 -1.54 -10.58 -20.61
CA MET A 127 -1.25 -12.01 -20.66
C MET A 127 -2.40 -12.83 -21.27
N LYS A 128 -2.06 -13.98 -21.87
CA LYS A 128 -3.07 -14.95 -22.32
C LYS A 128 -3.86 -15.50 -21.12
N PRO A 129 -5.15 -15.85 -21.26
CA PRO A 129 -6.00 -16.29 -20.14
C PRO A 129 -5.38 -17.41 -19.29
N GLU A 130 -4.81 -18.44 -19.93
CA GLU A 130 -4.15 -19.56 -19.24
C GLU A 130 -2.90 -19.14 -18.45
N GLN A 131 -2.16 -18.15 -18.95
CA GLN A 131 -0.97 -17.61 -18.27
C GLN A 131 -1.37 -16.73 -17.09
N ARG A 132 -2.39 -15.90 -17.28
CA ARG A 132 -2.96 -15.07 -16.21
C ARG A 132 -3.50 -15.95 -15.07
N LYS A 133 -4.24 -17.01 -15.40
CA LYS A 133 -4.76 -17.97 -14.41
C LYS A 133 -3.65 -18.57 -13.56
N LYS A 134 -2.59 -19.10 -14.19
CA LYS A 134 -1.44 -19.66 -13.46
C LYS A 134 -0.72 -18.63 -12.60
N PHE A 135 -0.61 -17.39 -13.07
CA PHE A 135 0.05 -16.32 -12.33
C PHE A 135 -0.74 -15.90 -11.09
N VAL A 136 -2.06 -15.79 -11.19
CA VAL A 136 -2.95 -15.51 -10.05
C VAL A 136 -2.95 -16.68 -9.06
N GLU A 137 -3.04 -17.92 -9.55
CA GLU A 137 -2.98 -19.14 -8.74
C GLU A 137 -1.68 -19.25 -7.93
N GLN A 138 -0.54 -18.88 -8.54
CA GLN A 138 0.74 -18.83 -7.84
C GLN A 138 0.78 -17.73 -6.77
N GLY A 139 0.24 -16.54 -7.06
CA GLY A 139 0.15 -15.46 -6.07
C GLY A 139 -0.71 -15.82 -4.86
N LEU A 140 -1.85 -16.49 -5.09
CA LEU A 140 -2.70 -17.01 -4.02
C LEU A 140 -1.97 -18.03 -3.15
N LYS A 141 -1.19 -18.92 -3.77
CA LYS A 141 -0.38 -19.90 -3.06
C LYS A 141 0.72 -19.26 -2.20
N GLU A 142 1.39 -18.22 -2.68
CA GLU A 142 2.40 -17.50 -1.90
C GLU A 142 1.78 -16.77 -0.69
N ILE A 143 0.55 -16.25 -0.83
CA ILE A 143 -0.23 -15.68 0.26
C ILE A 143 -0.63 -16.75 1.28
N SER A 144 -1.06 -17.93 0.83
CA SER A 144 -1.47 -19.03 1.72
C SER A 144 -0.28 -19.62 2.49
N ASP A 145 0.89 -19.70 1.85
CA ASP A 145 2.11 -20.23 2.46
C ASP A 145 2.73 -19.26 3.50
N GLY A 146 2.34 -17.97 3.47
CA GLY A 146 2.87 -16.90 4.32
C GLY A 146 1.99 -16.43 5.49
N ARG A 147 0.71 -16.84 5.60
CA ARG A 147 -0.25 -16.28 6.58
C ARG A 147 -0.80 -17.31 7.57
N THR A 148 -1.17 -16.85 8.78
CA THR A 148 -1.77 -17.71 9.82
C THR A 148 -3.23 -18.07 9.49
N GLY A 149 -3.67 -19.25 9.92
CA GLY A 149 -4.90 -19.92 9.45
C GLY A 149 -6.23 -19.17 9.63
N GLU A 150 -6.32 -18.10 10.43
CA GLU A 150 -7.51 -17.25 10.51
C GLU A 150 -7.65 -16.28 9.31
N GLU A 151 -6.55 -15.92 8.64
CA GLU A 151 -6.59 -15.08 7.44
C GLU A 151 -6.87 -15.88 6.16
N MET A 152 -6.59 -17.20 6.16
CA MET A 152 -6.90 -18.12 5.06
C MET A 152 -8.42 -18.33 4.87
N ALA A 153 -9.19 -18.38 5.95
CA ALA A 153 -10.63 -18.68 5.88
C ALA A 153 -11.45 -17.63 5.10
N ARG A 154 -10.97 -16.38 5.04
CA ARG A 154 -11.63 -15.29 4.30
C ARG A 154 -11.15 -15.18 2.85
N ALA A 155 -9.98 -15.74 2.53
CA ALA A 155 -9.43 -15.81 1.17
C ALA A 155 -10.01 -17.01 0.38
N ASP A 156 -10.16 -18.16 1.03
CA ASP A 156 -10.68 -19.40 0.42
C ASP A 156 -12.12 -19.27 -0.11
N GLU A 157 -12.96 -18.46 0.55
CA GLU A 157 -14.36 -18.23 0.13
C GLU A 157 -14.47 -17.37 -1.14
N LEU A 158 -13.44 -16.56 -1.45
CA LEU A 158 -13.36 -15.73 -2.65
C LEU A 158 -12.73 -16.46 -3.86
N ASP A 159 -12.03 -17.58 -3.65
CA ASP A 159 -10.90 -17.97 -4.50
C ASP A 159 -11.28 -18.54 -5.88
N SER A 160 -12.25 -19.45 -5.94
CA SER A 160 -12.60 -20.13 -7.20
C SER A 160 -13.38 -19.26 -8.19
N ASP A 161 -14.24 -18.37 -7.69
CA ASP A 161 -15.02 -17.45 -8.52
C ASP A 161 -14.16 -16.26 -8.98
N LEU A 162 -13.26 -15.79 -8.12
CA LEU A 162 -12.27 -14.74 -8.42
C LEU A 162 -11.31 -15.18 -9.53
N LEU A 163 -10.73 -16.37 -9.42
CA LEU A 163 -9.81 -16.94 -10.43
C LEU A 163 -10.46 -17.04 -11.82
N ASN A 164 -11.71 -17.50 -11.87
CA ASN A 164 -12.43 -17.63 -13.14
C ASN A 164 -12.76 -16.27 -13.75
N LYS A 165 -13.21 -15.30 -12.94
CA LYS A 165 -13.55 -13.96 -13.41
C LYS A 165 -12.33 -13.17 -13.87
N ILE A 166 -11.21 -13.22 -13.14
CA ILE A 166 -9.95 -12.55 -13.55
C ILE A 166 -9.41 -13.18 -14.85
N SER A 167 -9.49 -14.51 -14.99
CA SER A 167 -9.05 -15.22 -16.19
C SER A 167 -9.85 -14.81 -17.43
N GLN A 168 -11.18 -14.71 -17.31
CA GLN A 168 -12.06 -14.41 -18.43
C GLN A 168 -12.19 -12.91 -18.75
N GLU A 169 -12.34 -12.06 -17.74
CA GLU A 169 -12.63 -10.62 -17.92
C GLU A 169 -11.40 -9.72 -17.83
N GLY A 170 -10.32 -10.18 -17.18
CA GLY A 170 -9.19 -9.32 -16.82
C GLY A 170 -9.28 -8.79 -15.41
N MET A 171 -8.13 -8.57 -14.77
CA MET A 171 -8.02 -8.06 -13.41
C MET A 171 -8.55 -6.63 -13.33
N LYS A 172 -8.26 -5.78 -14.33
CA LYS A 172 -8.71 -4.38 -14.33
C LYS A 172 -10.23 -4.29 -14.46
N ALA A 173 -10.81 -5.02 -15.42
CA ALA A 173 -12.26 -5.01 -15.65
C ALA A 173 -13.03 -5.61 -14.46
N TYR A 174 -12.52 -6.70 -13.88
CA TYR A 174 -13.11 -7.27 -12.67
C TYR A 174 -13.01 -6.30 -11.49
N PHE A 175 -11.85 -5.67 -11.30
CA PHE A 175 -11.65 -4.67 -10.27
C PHE A 175 -12.62 -3.50 -10.45
N GLU A 176 -12.68 -2.86 -11.62
CA GLU A 176 -13.57 -1.72 -11.91
C GLU A 176 -15.05 -2.01 -11.63
N LYS A 177 -15.53 -3.21 -11.99
CA LYS A 177 -16.92 -3.65 -11.76
C LYS A 177 -17.22 -4.10 -10.34
N SER A 178 -16.21 -4.38 -9.53
CA SER A 178 -16.37 -4.90 -8.18
C SER A 178 -16.84 -3.82 -7.20
N SER A 179 -17.56 -4.26 -6.15
CA SER A 179 -17.97 -3.36 -5.06
C SER A 179 -16.75 -2.80 -4.32
N ALA A 180 -16.89 -1.66 -3.65
CA ALA A 180 -15.80 -1.03 -2.92
C ALA A 180 -15.21 -1.95 -1.83
N ASP A 181 -16.06 -2.69 -1.12
CA ASP A 181 -15.61 -3.63 -0.10
C ASP A 181 -14.86 -4.82 -0.75
N THR A 182 -15.35 -5.35 -1.87
CA THR A 182 -14.63 -6.38 -2.65
C THR A 182 -13.27 -5.88 -3.15
N LYS A 183 -13.17 -4.63 -3.62
CA LYS A 183 -11.90 -4.04 -4.06
C LYS A 183 -10.87 -3.96 -2.92
N LEU A 184 -11.31 -3.67 -1.70
CA LEU A 184 -10.44 -3.66 -0.51
C LEU A 184 -9.95 -5.07 -0.19
N ASP A 185 -10.82 -6.07 -0.29
CA ASP A 185 -10.46 -7.48 -0.07
C ASP A 185 -9.45 -8.01 -1.11
N LEU A 186 -9.43 -7.43 -2.32
CA LEU A 186 -8.49 -7.79 -3.40
C LEU A 186 -7.15 -7.06 -3.31
N ALA A 187 -7.03 -6.00 -2.52
CA ALA A 187 -5.81 -5.22 -2.39
C ALA A 187 -4.59 -6.06 -1.90
N PRO A 188 -4.73 -6.98 -0.93
CA PRO A 188 -3.63 -7.86 -0.52
C PRO A 188 -3.14 -8.77 -1.63
N LEU A 189 -4.07 -9.31 -2.43
CA LEU A 189 -3.73 -10.19 -3.54
C LEU A 189 -2.90 -9.45 -4.59
N MET A 190 -3.34 -8.27 -5.00
CA MET A 190 -2.61 -7.48 -6.01
C MET A 190 -1.22 -7.07 -5.54
N GLU A 191 -1.08 -6.75 -4.26
CA GLU A 191 0.19 -6.36 -3.67
C GLU A 191 1.18 -7.52 -3.60
N ALA A 192 0.73 -8.68 -3.11
CA ALA A 192 1.53 -9.90 -3.08
C ALA A 192 1.99 -10.27 -4.51
N MET A 193 1.08 -10.24 -5.49
CA MET A 193 1.44 -10.54 -6.87
C MET A 193 2.42 -9.51 -7.49
N ASN A 194 2.32 -8.23 -7.14
CA ASN A 194 3.30 -7.23 -7.53
C ASN A 194 4.65 -7.46 -6.83
N GLU A 195 4.66 -7.89 -5.58
CA GLU A 195 5.88 -8.27 -4.86
C GLU A 195 6.53 -9.51 -5.49
N THR A 196 5.78 -10.57 -5.81
CA THR A 196 6.28 -11.72 -6.57
C THR A 196 6.91 -11.26 -7.89
N MET A 197 6.26 -10.35 -8.61
CA MET A 197 6.79 -9.78 -9.86
C MET A 197 8.07 -8.95 -9.63
N GLN A 198 8.15 -8.18 -8.54
CA GLN A 198 9.34 -7.39 -8.18
C GLN A 198 10.48 -8.27 -7.65
N GLY A 199 10.17 -9.34 -6.91
CA GLY A 199 11.13 -10.36 -6.48
C GLY A 199 11.69 -11.16 -7.65
N LEU A 200 10.86 -11.45 -8.66
CA LEU A 200 11.30 -12.04 -9.93
C LEU A 200 12.17 -11.07 -10.78
N ARG A 201 11.95 -9.75 -10.68
CA ARG A 201 12.83 -8.74 -11.30
C ARG A 201 14.10 -8.45 -10.47
N GLY A 202 14.03 -8.61 -9.15
CA GLY A 202 15.13 -8.42 -8.21
C GLY A 202 16.08 -9.61 -8.14
N SER A 203 15.61 -10.82 -8.49
CA SER A 203 16.44 -12.02 -8.60
C SER A 203 17.35 -12.03 -9.84
N GLU A 204 17.16 -11.13 -10.80
CA GLU A 204 18.12 -10.88 -11.88
C GLU A 204 19.26 -9.93 -11.46
N PHE A 205 19.21 -9.29 -10.28
CA PHE A 205 20.26 -8.38 -9.78
C PHE A 205 20.54 -8.49 -8.25
N GLY A 206 20.66 -9.69 -7.71
CA GLY A 206 21.15 -9.89 -6.33
C GLY A 206 21.69 -11.30 -6.10
N PRO A 207 22.78 -11.48 -5.33
CA PRO A 207 23.40 -12.80 -5.17
C PRO A 207 22.48 -13.70 -4.35
N GLN A 208 22.24 -14.90 -4.88
CA GLN A 208 21.58 -15.98 -4.17
C GLN A 208 22.39 -16.31 -2.90
N ARG A 209 21.70 -16.40 -1.76
CA ARG A 209 22.25 -16.96 -0.53
C ARG A 209 21.89 -18.43 -0.45
#